data_AF-A0A3L7WJ43-F1
#
_entry.id   AF-A0A3L7WJ43-F1
#
_cell.length_a   1.000
_cell.length_b   1.000
_cell.length_c   1.000
_cell.angle_alpha   90.00
_cell.angle_beta   90.00
_cell.angle_gamma   90.00
#
_symmetry.space_group_name_H-M   'P 1'
#
loop_
_entity.id
_entity.type
_entity.pdbx_description
1 polymer ?
#
loop_
_entity_poly.entity_id
_entity_poly.type
_entity_poly.pdbx_seq_one_letter_code
_entity_poly.pdbx_strand_id
1 'polypeptide(L)'
;MTAAKSLNSMIVIAGDIVALLLFAAIGRQTHSESNQFLAILSTGLPFIISWLTVSALLGLQRPQPFKRWIIQTLSWAPLSALMGLALRAIWLEREIPLTFAIITVCVTTFALLVVRVAFSLRTMKGNA
;
A
#
# COMPACT_ATOMS: atom_id res chain seq x y z
N MET A 1 7.41 -4.76 24.05
CA MET A 1 6.38 -4.02 23.27
C MET A 1 5.03 -4.35 23.88
N THR A 2 4.15 -3.39 24.17
CA THR A 2 2.85 -3.69 24.79
C THR A 2 1.89 -4.31 23.78
N ALA A 3 1.00 -5.22 24.20
CA ALA A 3 0.08 -5.93 23.31
C ALA A 3 -0.84 -5.01 22.47
N ALA A 4 -1.20 -3.84 23.01
CA ALA A 4 -1.98 -2.84 22.28
C ALA A 4 -1.18 -2.19 21.13
N LYS A 5 0.13 -1.97 21.29
CA LYS A 5 0.99 -1.41 20.24
C LYS A 5 1.16 -2.39 19.09
N SER A 6 1.30 -3.69 19.37
CA SER A 6 1.40 -4.73 18.33
C SER A 6 0.10 -4.87 17.54
N LEU A 7 -1.07 -4.84 18.20
CA LEU A 7 -2.36 -4.92 17.53
C LEU A 7 -2.58 -3.75 16.56
N ASN A 8 -2.26 -2.53 17.00
CA ASN A 8 -2.38 -1.33 16.16
C ASN A 8 -1.49 -1.40 14.91
N SER A 9 -0.25 -1.88 15.05
CA SER A 9 0.63 -2.09 13.90
C SER A 9 0.06 -3.14 12.93
N MET A 10 -0.49 -4.24 13.44
CA MET A 10 -1.11 -5.27 12.60
C MET A 10 -2.31 -4.74 11.81
N ILE A 11 -3.16 -3.91 12.42
CA ILE A 11 -4.32 -3.31 11.75
C ILE A 11 -3.89 -2.41 10.60
N VAL A 12 -2.87 -1.57 10.79
CA VAL A 12 -2.34 -0.69 9.73
C VAL A 12 -1.76 -1.52 8.60
N ILE A 13 -0.95 -2.53 8.91
CA ILE A 13 -0.36 -3.44 7.91
C ILE A 13 -1.45 -4.15 7.10
N ALA A 14 -2.47 -4.69 7.77
CA ALA A 14 -3.59 -5.35 7.11
C ALA A 14 -4.37 -4.37 6.21
N GLY A 15 -4.61 -3.14 6.67
CA GLY A 15 -5.23 -2.09 5.86
C GLY A 15 -4.43 -1.75 4.61
N ASP A 16 -3.11 -1.59 4.75
CA ASP A 16 -2.21 -1.31 3.63
C ASP A 16 -2.24 -2.46 2.60
N ILE A 17 -2.22 -3.72 3.06
CA ILE A 17 -2.32 -4.91 2.17
C ILE A 17 -3.66 -4.93 1.43
N VAL A 18 -4.78 -4.72 2.14
CA VAL A 18 -6.11 -4.69 1.53
C VAL A 18 -6.21 -3.58 0.48
N ALA A 19 -5.69 -2.39 0.77
CA ALA A 19 -5.68 -1.28 -0.18
C ALA A 19 -4.91 -1.62 -1.48
N LEU A 20 -3.76 -2.28 -1.37
CA LEU A 20 -2.96 -2.69 -2.53
C LEU A 20 -3.61 -3.85 -3.31
N LEU A 21 -4.30 -4.77 -2.64
CA LEU A 21 -5.09 -5.81 -3.31
C LEU A 21 -6.31 -5.23 -4.03
N LEU A 22 -6.98 -4.24 -3.44
CA LEU A 22 -8.08 -3.53 -4.09
C LEU A 22 -7.60 -2.75 -5.31
N PHE A 23 -6.45 -2.09 -5.24
CA PHE A 23 -5.80 -1.49 -6.42
C PHE A 23 -5.61 -2.51 -7.54
N ALA A 24 -5.07 -3.70 -7.22
CA ALA A 24 -4.87 -4.76 -8.21
C ALA A 24 -6.19 -5.27 -8.79
N ALA A 25 -7.20 -5.54 -7.94
CA ALA A 25 -8.50 -6.06 -8.37
C ALA A 25 -9.27 -5.06 -9.26
N ILE A 26 -9.28 -3.78 -8.88
CA ILE A 26 -9.94 -2.72 -9.64
C ILE A 26 -9.20 -2.48 -10.95
N GLY A 27 -7.87 -2.40 -10.93
CA GLY A 27 -7.07 -2.21 -12.15
C GLY A 27 -7.29 -3.33 -13.18
N ARG A 28 -7.28 -4.58 -12.73
CA ARG A 28 -7.58 -5.75 -13.59
C ARG A 28 -8.99 -5.66 -14.19
N GLN A 29 -9.99 -5.33 -13.37
CA GLN A 29 -11.37 -5.15 -13.84
C GLN A 29 -11.49 -4.05 -14.90
N THR A 30 -10.82 -2.91 -14.70
CA THR A 30 -10.80 -1.81 -15.67
C THR A 30 -10.21 -2.22 -17.01
N HIS A 31 -9.24 -3.13 -17.02
CA HIS A 31 -8.66 -3.71 -18.23
C HIS A 31 -9.42 -4.92 -18.78
N SER A 32 -10.64 -5.19 -18.27
CA SER A 32 -11.43 -6.38 -18.62
C SER A 32 -10.68 -7.71 -18.43
N GLU A 33 -9.67 -7.72 -17.56
CA GLU A 33 -8.98 -8.94 -17.17
C GLU A 33 -9.82 -9.71 -16.14
N SER A 34 -9.64 -11.03 -16.08
CA SER A 34 -10.33 -11.85 -15.08
C SER A 34 -9.87 -11.48 -13.66
N ASN A 35 -10.83 -11.40 -12.74
CA ASN A 35 -10.62 -11.18 -11.31
C ASN A 35 -10.62 -12.50 -10.52
N GLN A 36 -9.93 -13.51 -11.08
CA GLN A 36 -9.64 -14.72 -10.32
C GLN A 36 -8.72 -14.35 -9.15
N PHE A 37 -8.97 -14.95 -7.98
CA PHE A 37 -8.25 -14.63 -6.74
C PHE A 37 -6.73 -14.69 -6.88
N LEU A 38 -6.21 -15.76 -7.49
CA LEU A 38 -4.77 -15.93 -7.71
C LEU A 38 -4.18 -14.85 -8.64
N ALA A 39 -4.97 -14.37 -9.60
CA ALA A 39 -4.53 -13.36 -10.55
C ALA A 39 -4.47 -11.96 -9.91
N ILE A 40 -5.41 -11.64 -9.02
CA ILE A 40 -5.36 -10.44 -8.17
C ILE A 40 -4.12 -10.49 -7.28
N LEU A 41 -3.90 -11.64 -6.63
CA LEU A 41 -2.76 -11.82 -5.75
C LEU A 41 -1.44 -11.67 -6.52
N SER A 42 -1.29 -12.32 -7.67
CA SER A 42 -0.09 -12.21 -8.50
C SER A 42 0.17 -10.79 -9.00
N THR A 43 -0.88 -10.00 -9.27
CA THR A 43 -0.74 -8.58 -9.65
C THR A 43 -0.39 -7.70 -8.43
N GLY A 44 -0.97 -7.96 -7.26
CA GLY A 44 -0.80 -7.14 -6.06
C GLY A 44 0.48 -7.42 -5.27
N LEU A 45 0.98 -8.66 -5.28
CA LEU A 45 2.12 -9.11 -4.48
C LEU A 45 3.39 -8.25 -4.67
N PRO A 46 3.81 -7.88 -5.89
CA PRO A 46 4.98 -7.02 -6.07
C PRO A 46 4.89 -5.68 -5.31
N PHE A 47 3.70 -5.07 -5.29
CA PHE A 47 3.46 -3.82 -4.57
C PHE A 47 3.43 -4.01 -3.06
N ILE A 48 2.83 -5.12 -2.60
CA ILE A 48 2.79 -5.49 -1.18
C ILE A 48 4.21 -5.73 -0.67
N ILE A 49 5.00 -6.55 -1.38
CA ILE A 49 6.40 -6.85 -1.02
C ILE A 49 7.21 -5.56 -0.95
N SER A 50 7.09 -4.72 -1.97
CA SER A 50 7.78 -3.44 -2.01
C SER A 50 7.42 -2.54 -0.82
N TRP A 51 6.12 -2.36 -0.56
CA TRP A 51 5.65 -1.49 0.52
C TRP A 51 5.98 -2.03 1.91
N LEU A 52 5.82 -3.33 2.14
CA LEU A 52 6.19 -3.93 3.42
C LEU A 52 7.70 -3.82 3.68
N THR A 53 8.52 -3.95 2.64
CA THR A 53 9.97 -3.76 2.76
C THR A 53 10.32 -2.32 3.11
N VAL A 54 9.85 -1.35 2.32
CA VAL A 54 10.12 0.08 2.56
C VAL A 54 9.57 0.53 3.93
N SER A 55 8.35 0.14 4.26
CA SER A 55 7.71 0.51 5.53
C SER A 55 8.39 -0.13 6.74
N ALA A 56 8.91 -1.35 6.63
CA ALA A 56 9.67 -2.01 7.69
C ALA A 56 11.02 -1.30 7.91
N LEU A 57 11.79 -1.05 6.85
CA LEU A 57 13.10 -0.39 6.92
C LEU A 57 13.02 1.01 7.54
N LEU A 58 11.93 1.73 7.24
CA LEU A 58 11.70 3.09 7.72
C LEU A 58 10.88 3.18 9.01
N GLY A 59 10.46 2.04 9.57
CA GLY A 59 9.64 1.99 10.79
C GLY A 59 8.25 2.62 10.67
N LEU A 60 7.67 2.64 9.46
CA LEU A 60 6.37 3.26 9.13
C LEU A 60 5.16 2.42 9.56
N GLN A 61 5.40 1.25 10.16
CA GLN A 61 4.38 0.32 10.64
C GLN A 61 3.87 0.68 12.05
N ARG A 62 4.50 1.66 12.70
CA ARG A 62 4.12 2.11 14.05
C ARG A 62 3.13 3.28 13.94
N PRO A 63 2.16 3.39 14.87
CA PRO A 63 1.34 4.59 15.00
C PRO A 63 2.23 5.82 15.17
N GLN A 64 1.97 6.87 14.38
CA GLN A 64 2.66 8.16 14.45
C GLN A 64 1.61 9.28 14.52
N PRO A 65 2.01 10.51 14.91
CA PRO A 65 1.14 11.67 14.82
C PRO A 65 0.61 11.88 13.39
N PHE A 66 -0.64 12.31 13.28
CA PHE A 66 -1.37 12.49 12.01
C PHE A 66 -0.53 13.14 10.89
N LYS A 67 0.04 14.32 11.15
CA LYS A 67 0.86 15.07 10.18
C LYS A 67 2.09 14.27 9.71
N ARG A 68 2.72 13.52 10.62
CA ARG A 68 3.92 12.73 10.32
C ARG A 68 3.60 11.56 9.40
N TRP A 69 2.44 10.91 9.57
CA TRP A 69 1.99 9.86 8.67
C TRP A 69 1.69 10.36 7.26
N ILE A 70 1.06 11.53 7.12
CA ILE A 70 0.83 12.14 5.80
C ILE A 70 2.17 12.37 5.10
N ILE A 71 3.11 13.05 5.77
CA ILE A 71 4.43 13.36 5.20
C ILE A 71 5.17 12.08 4.81
N GLN A 72 5.29 11.12 5.73
CA GLN A 72 6.01 9.87 5.46
C GLN A 72 5.38 9.05 4.32
N THR A 73 4.05 9.01 4.23
CA THR A 73 3.37 8.28 3.16
C THR A 73 3.60 8.96 1.82
N LEU A 74 3.45 10.28 1.75
CA LEU A 74 3.70 11.04 0.52
C LEU A 74 5.17 11.00 0.07
N SER A 75 6.12 10.91 1.00
CA SER A 75 7.54 10.79 0.66
C SER A 75 7.93 9.41 0.16
N TRP A 76 7.40 8.34 0.77
CA TRP A 76 7.93 6.98 0.56
C TRP A 76 7.02 6.04 -0.25
N ALA A 77 5.70 6.28 -0.28
CA ALA A 77 4.79 5.47 -1.07
C ALA A 77 5.06 5.58 -2.59
N PRO A 78 5.42 6.76 -3.16
CA PRO A 78 5.78 6.84 -4.57
C PRO A 78 7.02 6.01 -4.91
N LEU A 79 8.07 6.08 -4.09
CA LEU A 79 9.29 5.30 -4.29
C LEU A 79 8.99 3.79 -4.18
N SER A 80 8.19 3.39 -3.20
CA SER A 80 7.73 2.02 -3.06
C SER A 80 6.90 1.55 -4.26
N ALA A 81 6.05 2.41 -4.82
CA ALA A 81 5.26 2.08 -6.00
C ALA A 81 6.15 1.86 -7.23
N LEU A 82 7.19 2.69 -7.43
CA LEU A 82 8.19 2.50 -8.48
C LEU A 82 8.97 1.19 -8.32
N MET A 83 9.39 0.87 -7.09
CA MET A 83 10.00 -0.43 -6.79
C MET A 83 9.04 -1.61 -7.04
N GLY A 84 7.75 -1.45 -6.71
CA GLY A 84 6.71 -2.44 -6.98
C GLY A 84 6.45 -2.65 -8.47
N LEU A 85 6.50 -1.58 -9.27
CA LEU A 85 6.42 -1.65 -10.73
C LEU A 85 7.59 -2.43 -11.32
N ALA A 86 8.82 -2.13 -10.89
CA ALA A 86 10.01 -2.85 -11.34
C ALA A 86 9.92 -4.35 -10.99
N LEU A 87 9.54 -4.66 -9.75
CA LEU A 87 9.34 -6.04 -9.31
C LEU A 87 8.23 -6.74 -10.11
N ARG A 88 7.13 -6.04 -10.39
CA ARG A 88 6.00 -6.56 -11.20
C ARG A 88 6.42 -6.83 -12.64
N ALA A 89 7.24 -5.98 -13.24
CA ALA A 89 7.72 -6.18 -14.60
C ALA A 89 8.57 -7.45 -14.75
N ILE A 90 9.44 -7.68 -13.76
CA ILE A 90 10.25 -8.92 -13.69
C ILE A 90 9.34 -10.12 -13.42
N TRP A 91 8.44 -10.02 -12.44
CA TRP A 91 7.59 -11.13 -11.99
C TRP A 91 6.62 -11.62 -13.07
N LEU A 92 6.00 -10.69 -13.80
CA LEU A 92 4.99 -11.01 -14.81
C LEU A 92 5.55 -11.05 -16.23
N GLU A 93 6.85 -10.80 -16.41
CA GLU A 93 7.51 -10.68 -17.72
C GLU A 93 6.77 -9.71 -18.65
N ARG A 94 6.39 -8.55 -18.11
CA ARG A 94 5.58 -7.54 -18.80
C ARG A 94 6.20 -6.17 -18.72
N GLU A 95 6.09 -5.44 -19.82
CA GLU A 95 6.47 -4.03 -19.87
C GLU A 95 5.62 -3.16 -18.94
N ILE A 96 6.13 -1.95 -18.68
CA ILE A 96 5.48 -0.92 -17.87
C ILE A 96 5.08 0.24 -18.79
N PRO A 97 3.85 0.29 -19.30
CA PRO A 97 3.36 1.47 -19.98
C PRO A 97 3.44 2.71 -19.08
N LEU A 98 3.85 3.85 -19.63
CA LEU A 98 4.05 5.08 -18.85
C LEU A 98 2.77 5.51 -18.11
N THR A 99 1.62 5.42 -18.78
CA THR A 99 0.30 5.71 -18.17
C THR A 99 0.01 4.80 -16.99
N PHE A 100 0.32 3.50 -17.11
CA PHE A 100 0.17 2.54 -16.03
C PHE A 100 1.10 2.90 -14.85
N ALA A 101 2.34 3.30 -15.11
CA ALA A 101 3.27 3.73 -14.06
C ALA A 101 2.73 4.93 -13.27
N ILE A 102 2.30 5.98 -13.98
CA ILE A 102 1.78 7.21 -13.36
C ILE A 102 0.54 6.91 -12.51
N ILE A 103 -0.44 6.20 -13.09
CA ILE A 103 -1.67 5.87 -12.37
C ILE A 103 -1.39 4.97 -11.17
N THR A 104 -0.50 3.99 -11.31
CA THR A 104 -0.08 3.12 -10.20
C THR A 104 0.48 3.95 -9.06
N VAL A 105 1.47 4.81 -9.32
CA VAL A 105 2.09 5.65 -8.30
C VAL A 105 1.06 6.52 -7.59
N CYS A 106 0.19 7.21 -8.34
CA CYS A 106 -0.83 8.10 -7.78
C CYS A 106 -1.87 7.33 -6.95
N VAL A 107 -2.43 6.25 -7.50
CA VAL A 107 -3.53 5.51 -6.88
C VAL A 107 -3.06 4.73 -5.66
N THR A 108 -1.89 4.05 -5.71
CA THR A 108 -1.40 3.32 -4.53
C THR A 108 -0.98 4.29 -3.43
N THR A 109 -0.38 5.44 -3.77
CA THR A 109 -0.04 6.48 -2.78
C THR A 109 -1.29 7.02 -2.11
N PHE A 110 -2.32 7.33 -2.90
CA PHE A 110 -3.60 7.79 -2.37
C PHE A 110 -4.27 6.74 -1.49
N ALA A 111 -4.34 5.48 -1.94
CA ALA A 111 -4.97 4.40 -1.20
C ALA A 111 -4.28 4.17 0.17
N LEU A 112 -2.94 4.12 0.20
CA LEU A 112 -2.17 4.01 1.43
C LEU A 112 -2.38 5.23 2.36
N LEU A 113 -2.46 6.43 1.77
CA LEU A 113 -2.73 7.65 2.53
C LEU A 113 -4.11 7.60 3.20
N VAL A 114 -5.14 7.13 2.48
CA VAL A 114 -6.50 6.96 3.02
C VAL A 114 -6.50 6.00 4.21
N VAL A 115 -5.85 4.84 4.09
CA VAL A 115 -5.75 3.86 5.18
C VAL A 115 -5.12 4.50 6.43
N ARG A 116 -4.00 5.20 6.25
CA ARG A 116 -3.25 5.81 7.36
C ARG A 116 -4.00 6.97 7.98
N VAL A 117 -4.60 7.84 7.19
CA VAL A 117 -5.45 8.93 7.70
C VAL A 117 -6.63 8.36 8.49
N ALA A 118 -7.34 7.38 7.94
CA ALA A 118 -8.48 6.75 8.60
C ALA A 118 -8.10 6.10 9.93
N PHE A 119 -6.98 5.36 9.97
CA PHE A 119 -6.49 4.75 11.20
C PHE A 119 -6.08 5.82 12.24
N SER A 120 -5.39 6.88 11.82
CA SER A 120 -4.95 7.94 12.73
C SER A 120 -6.15 8.62 13.38
N LEU A 121 -7.18 8.94 12.60
CA LEU A 121 -8.44 9.51 13.09
C LEU A 121 -9.15 8.58 14.09
N ARG A 122 -9.18 7.26 13.82
CA ARG A 122 -9.72 6.26 14.77
C ARG A 122 -8.97 6.29 16.09
N THR A 123 -7.63 6.35 16.06
CA THR A 123 -6.82 6.37 17.30
C THR A 123 -6.92 7.67 18.07
N MET A 124 -7.14 8.81 17.39
CA MET A 124 -7.35 10.09 18.06
C MET A 124 -8.68 10.11 18.82
N LYS A 125 -9.76 9.57 18.24
CA LYS A 125 -11.08 9.50 18.89
C LYS A 125 -11.13 8.55 20.09
N GLY A 126 -10.30 7.51 20.11
CA GLY A 126 -10.26 6.55 21.22
C GLY A 126 -9.48 7.01 22.45
N ASN A 127 -8.76 8.15 22.37
CA ASN A 127 -7.95 8.70 23.46
C ASN A 127 -8.53 10.01 24.02
N ALA A 128 -9.68 10.46 23.53
CA ALA A 128 -10.43 11.63 23.99
C ALA A 128 -11.63 11.17 24.82
#